data_AF-A0A651F264-F1
#
_entry.id   AF-A0A651F264-F1
#
_cell.length_a   1.000
_cell.length_b   1.000
_cell.length_c   1.000
_cell.angle_alpha   90.00
_cell.angle_beta   90.00
_cell.angle_gamma   90.00
#
_symmetry.space_group_name_H-M   'P 1'
#
loop_
_entity.id
_entity.type
_entity.pdbx_description
1 polymer ?
#
loop_
_entity_poly.entity_id
_entity_poly.type
_entity_poly.pdbx_seq_one_letter_code
_entity_poly.pdbx_strand_id
1 'polypeptide(L)'
;MRIPIEMRRRMLKAVERGEPVNAVARRFEVTPQGLRKLIRTVRERGDLSPAKPGPKGPTKLTLNAIREHLSVGVAESTVCRRLRKLGVTLKTMA
;
A
#
# COMPACT_ATOMS: atom_id res chain seq x y z
N MET A 1 4.70 -5.48 -11.09
CA MET A 1 4.62 -6.90 -11.52
C MET A 1 4.46 -7.79 -10.30
N ARG A 2 3.45 -8.68 -10.26
CA ARG A 2 3.24 -9.59 -9.12
C ARG A 2 3.90 -10.93 -9.42
N ILE A 3 5.04 -11.19 -8.78
CA ILE A 3 5.79 -12.45 -8.95
C ILE A 3 4.94 -13.62 -8.40
N PRO A 4 4.62 -14.66 -9.21
CA PRO A 4 3.88 -15.84 -8.76
C PRO A 4 4.57 -16.58 -7.61
N ILE A 5 3.78 -17.26 -6.76
CA ILE A 5 4.29 -17.95 -5.55
C ILE A 5 5.36 -19.01 -5.88
N GLU A 6 5.16 -19.77 -6.95
CA GLU A 6 6.10 -20.82 -7.38
C GLU A 6 7.41 -20.25 -7.93
N MET A 7 7.37 -19.06 -8.51
CA MET A 7 8.57 -18.36 -8.94
C MET A 7 9.40 -17.90 -7.73
N ARG A 8 8.75 -17.35 -6.68
CA ARG A 8 9.41 -16.98 -5.43
C ARG A 8 10.12 -18.17 -4.78
N ARG A 9 9.46 -19.33 -4.72
CA ARG A 9 10.05 -20.58 -4.20
C ARG A 9 11.30 -21.00 -4.97
N ARG A 10 11.24 -20.98 -6.31
CA ARG A 10 12.39 -21.35 -7.16
C ARG A 10 13.58 -20.41 -6.97
N MET A 11 13.33 -19.11 -6.87
CA MET A 11 14.39 -18.12 -6.62
C MET A 11 15.05 -18.31 -5.26
N LEU A 12 14.26 -18.60 -4.21
CA LEU A 12 14.80 -18.81 -2.86
C LEU A 12 15.61 -20.10 -2.78
N LYS A 13 15.14 -21.20 -3.38
CA LYS A 13 15.93 -22.44 -3.48
C LYS A 13 17.26 -22.23 -4.19
N ALA A 14 17.31 -21.39 -5.23
CA ALA A 14 18.55 -21.07 -5.93
C ALA A 14 19.53 -20.30 -5.02
N VAL A 15 19.02 -19.33 -4.26
CA VAL A 15 19.83 -18.57 -3.29
C VAL A 15 20.30 -19.44 -2.12
N GLU A 16 19.46 -20.35 -1.61
CA GLU A 16 19.81 -21.32 -0.56
C GLU A 16 20.92 -22.28 -1.01
N ARG A 17 20.97 -22.63 -2.30
CA ARG A 17 22.07 -23.42 -2.89
C ARG A 17 23.39 -22.63 -2.99
N GLY A 18 23.41 -21.35 -2.63
CA GLY A 18 24.59 -20.49 -2.69
C GLY A 18 24.76 -19.74 -4.01
N GLU A 19 23.78 -19.76 -4.92
CA GLU A 19 23.86 -18.94 -6.13
C GLU A 19 23.85 -17.44 -5.76
N PRO A 20 24.71 -16.61 -6.37
CA PRO A 20 24.76 -15.20 -6.05
C PRO A 20 23.46 -14.51 -6.50
N VAL A 21 22.93 -13.63 -5.65
CA VAL A 21 21.66 -12.93 -5.84
C VAL A 21 21.55 -12.24 -7.21
N ASN A 22 22.66 -11.70 -7.73
CA ASN A 22 22.69 -11.06 -9.05
C ASN A 22 22.51 -12.06 -10.21
N ALA A 23 23.08 -13.26 -10.10
CA ALA A 23 22.91 -14.30 -11.11
C ALA A 23 21.46 -14.83 -11.10
N VAL A 24 20.92 -15.09 -9.91
CA VAL A 24 19.51 -15.50 -9.75
C VAL A 24 18.58 -14.41 -10.29
N ALA A 25 18.84 -13.14 -9.97
CA ALA A 25 18.01 -12.03 -10.46
C ALA A 25 17.98 -11.95 -11.99
N ARG A 26 19.14 -12.10 -12.65
CA ARG A 26 19.24 -12.15 -14.12
C ARG A 26 18.50 -13.35 -14.70
N ARG A 27 18.69 -14.54 -14.12
CA ARG A 27 18.07 -15.79 -14.58
C ARG A 27 16.54 -15.76 -14.55
N PHE A 28 15.98 -15.07 -13.56
CA PHE A 28 14.54 -14.95 -13.37
C PHE A 28 13.97 -13.60 -13.85
N GLU A 29 14.75 -12.79 -14.57
CA GLU A 29 14.34 -11.47 -15.09
C GLU A 29 13.71 -10.56 -14.02
N VAL A 30 14.26 -10.57 -12.81
CA VAL A 30 13.85 -9.67 -11.73
C VAL A 30 14.93 -8.67 -11.39
N THR A 31 14.52 -7.58 -10.74
CA THR A 31 15.50 -6.65 -10.18
C THR A 31 16.20 -7.29 -8.96
N PRO A 32 17.53 -7.11 -8.81
CA PRO A 32 18.26 -7.58 -7.63
C PRO A 32 17.67 -7.04 -6.31
N GLN A 33 17.17 -5.80 -6.34
CA GLN A 33 16.49 -5.19 -5.19
C GLN A 33 15.20 -5.92 -4.84
N GLY A 34 14.40 -6.34 -5.83
CA GLY A 34 13.19 -7.13 -5.61
C GLY A 34 13.48 -8.49 -4.98
N LEU A 35 14.55 -9.16 -5.43
CA LEU A 35 14.99 -10.43 -4.86
C LEU A 35 15.51 -10.28 -3.42
N ARG A 36 16.32 -9.25 -3.13
CA ARG A 36 16.76 -8.95 -1.75
C ARG A 36 15.58 -8.67 -0.82
N LYS A 37 14.60 -7.90 -1.31
CA LYS A 37 13.37 -7.61 -0.56
C LYS A 37 12.60 -8.90 -0.26
N LEU A 38 12.48 -9.80 -1.24
CA LEU A 38 11.84 -11.11 -1.05
C LEU A 38 12.54 -11.94 0.02
N ILE A 39 13.88 -12.09 -0.07
CA ILE A 39 14.66 -12.83 0.93
C ILE A 39 14.46 -12.25 2.33
N ARG A 40 14.52 -10.91 2.45
CA ARG A 40 14.30 -10.21 3.71
C ARG A 40 12.91 -10.49 4.28
N THR A 41 11.86 -10.35 3.46
CA THR A 41 10.48 -10.60 3.90
C THR A 41 10.29 -12.05 4.36
N VAL A 42 10.87 -13.03 3.67
CA VAL A 42 10.78 -14.43 4.09
C VAL A 42 11.51 -14.67 5.42
N ARG A 43 12.67 -14.05 5.64
CA ARG A 43 13.38 -14.14 6.92
C ARG A 43 12.61 -13.49 8.08
N GLU A 44 11.95 -12.35 7.82
CA GLU A 44 11.24 -11.58 8.86
C GLU A 44 9.85 -12.14 9.18
N ARG A 45 9.09 -12.57 8.17
CA ARG A 45 7.70 -13.03 8.32
C ARG A 45 7.52 -14.54 8.26
N GLY A 46 8.47 -15.28 7.69
CA GLY A 46 8.32 -16.71 7.40
C GLY A 46 7.32 -17.02 6.27
N ASP A 47 6.70 -16.01 5.64
CA ASP A 47 5.69 -16.20 4.59
C ASP A 47 6.21 -15.87 3.18
N LEU A 48 5.81 -16.68 2.21
CA LEU A 48 6.09 -16.46 0.78
C LEU A 48 4.99 -15.66 0.09
N SER A 49 3.86 -15.52 0.77
CA SER A 49 2.65 -14.88 0.25
C SER A 49 2.88 -13.39 0.00
N PRO A 50 2.36 -12.84 -1.10
CA PRO A 50 2.34 -11.39 -1.27
C PRO A 50 1.52 -10.76 -0.13
N ALA A 51 2.04 -9.72 0.50
CA ALA A 51 1.25 -8.93 1.45
C ALA A 51 -0.03 -8.44 0.76
N LYS A 52 -1.16 -8.51 1.49
CA LYS A 52 -2.40 -7.88 1.05
C LYS A 52 -2.14 -6.37 0.95
N PRO A 53 -2.29 -5.73 -0.23
CA PRO A 53 -2.24 -4.28 -0.31
C PRO A 53 -3.25 -3.71 0.68
N GLY A 54 -2.81 -2.82 1.56
CA GLY A 54 -3.71 -2.14 2.48
C GLY A 54 -4.73 -1.30 1.71
N PRO A 55 -5.87 -0.96 2.33
CA PRO A 55 -6.76 0.04 1.77
C PRO A 55 -5.96 1.33 1.49
N LYS A 56 -6.21 1.99 0.35
CA LYS A 56 -5.73 3.36 0.16
C LYS A 56 -6.26 4.16 1.35
N GLY A 57 -5.37 4.86 2.05
CA GLY A 57 -5.74 5.71 3.18
C GLY A 57 -6.84 6.70 2.78
N PRO A 58 -7.54 7.31 3.75
CA PRO A 58 -8.66 8.20 3.48
C PRO A 58 -8.23 9.27 2.47
N THR A 59 -8.95 9.35 1.36
CA THR A 59 -8.77 10.43 0.39
C THR A 59 -9.13 11.73 1.12
N LYS A 60 -8.27 12.75 1.05
CA LYS A 60 -8.59 14.07 1.60
C LYS A 60 -9.79 14.62 0.84
N LEU A 61 -10.99 14.47 1.38
CA LEU A 61 -12.19 15.12 0.86
C LEU A 61 -12.18 16.59 1.30
N THR A 62 -12.24 17.51 0.33
CA THR A 62 -12.47 18.93 0.58
C THR A 62 -13.93 19.18 0.98
N LEU A 63 -14.22 20.31 1.64
CA LEU A 63 -15.58 20.65 2.06
C LEU A 63 -16.57 20.71 0.89
N ASN A 64 -16.12 21.14 -0.29
CA ASN A 64 -16.90 21.12 -1.52
C ASN A 64 -17.25 19.69 -1.96
N ALA A 65 -16.30 18.76 -1.87
CA ALA A 65 -16.55 17.36 -2.21
C ALA A 65 -17.55 16.71 -1.23
N ILE A 66 -17.52 17.07 0.06
CA ILE A 66 -18.52 16.61 1.05
C ILE A 66 -19.91 17.20 0.73
N ARG A 67 -19.98 18.48 0.33
CA ARG A 67 -21.23 19.16 -0.03
C ARG A 67 -21.89 18.53 -1.26
N GLU A 68 -21.12 18.21 -2.28
CA GLU A 68 -21.60 17.51 -3.48
C GLU A 68 -22.02 16.07 -3.16
N HIS A 69 -21.20 15.32 -2.43
CA HIS A 69 -21.45 13.90 -2.16
C HIS A 69 -22.65 13.66 -1.24
N LEU A 70 -22.92 14.58 -0.31
CA LEU A 70 -24.09 14.50 0.56
C LEU A 70 -25.35 15.15 -0.06
N SER A 71 -25.25 15.73 -1.27
CA SER A 71 -26.36 16.44 -1.94
C SER A 71 -27.08 17.45 -1.03
N VAL A 72 -26.34 18.11 -0.13
CA VAL A 72 -26.93 19.08 0.80
C VAL A 72 -26.69 20.48 0.24
N GLY A 73 -27.77 21.14 -0.19
CA GLY A 73 -27.77 22.52 -0.67
C GLY A 73 -27.61 23.53 0.47
N VAL A 74 -26.52 23.45 1.24
CA VAL A 74 -26.24 24.37 2.35
C VAL A 74 -24.92 25.10 2.16
N ALA A 75 -24.86 26.33 2.67
CA ALA A 75 -23.64 27.11 2.70
C ALA A 75 -22.54 26.39 3.50
N GLU A 76 -21.28 26.61 3.12
CA GLU A 76 -20.11 25.99 3.76
C GLU A 76 -20.06 26.26 5.28
N SER A 77 -20.49 27.45 5.69
CA SER A 77 -20.64 27.85 7.10
C SER A 77 -21.62 26.97 7.87
N THR A 78 -22.71 26.51 7.24
CA THR A 78 -23.71 25.62 7.83
C THR A 78 -23.15 24.21 8.03
N VAL A 79 -22.37 23.70 7.06
CA VAL A 79 -21.69 22.39 7.17
C VAL A 79 -20.70 22.41 8.33
N CYS A 80 -19.84 23.42 8.38
CA CYS A 80 -18.87 23.59 9.47
C CYS A 80 -19.53 23.66 10.85
N ARG A 81 -20.69 24.32 10.97
CA ARG A 81 -21.43 24.43 12.23
C ARG A 81 -22.07 23.09 12.65
N ARG A 82 -22.64 22.36 11.71
CA ARG A 82 -23.23 21.02 11.94
C ARG A 82 -22.16 20.00 12.33
N LEU A 83 -21.02 19.99 11.63
CA LEU A 83 -19.91 19.07 11.92
C LEU A 83 -19.30 19.32 13.30
N ARG A 84 -19.14 20.59 13.70
CA ARG A 84 -18.73 20.94 15.08
C ARG A 84 -19.73 20.47 16.13
N LYS A 85 -21.04 20.58 15.85
CA LYS A 85 -22.09 20.09 16.77
C LYS A 85 -22.06 18.55 16.92
N LEU A 86 -21.57 17.83 15.91
CA LEU A 86 -21.38 16.38 15.95
C LEU A 86 -20.02 15.96 16.55
N GLY A 87 -19.23 16.90 17.05
CA GLY A 87 -17.93 16.61 17.67
C GLY A 87 -16.80 16.30 16.68
N VAL A 88 -17.02 16.53 15.38
CA VAL A 88 -15.99 16.33 14.36
C VAL A 88 -15.13 17.60 14.29
N THR A 89 -13.86 17.48 14.70
CA THR A 89 -12.86 18.54 14.57
C THR A 89 -12.13 18.40 13.23
N LEU A 90 -12.34 19.35 12.33
CA LEU A 90 -11.64 19.39 11.04
C LEU A 90 -10.35 20.20 11.19
N LYS A 91 -9.26 19.68 10.62
CA LYS A 91 -8.00 20.41 10.51
C LYS A 91 -8.17 21.43 9.36
N THR A 92 -8.23 22.71 9.71
CA THR A 92 -8.30 23.80 8.74
C THR A 92 -7.13 23.69 7.78
N MET A 93 -7.40 23.68 6.47
CA MET A 93 -6.35 23.88 5.48
C MET A 93 -5.96 25.35 5.48
N ALA A 94 -4.65 25.61 5.62
CA ALA A 94 -4.03 26.84 5.16
C ALA A 94 -4.08 26.92 3.62
#